data_AF-A0A1M2V6A3-F1
#
_entry.id   AF-A0A1M2V6A3-F1
#
_cell.length_a   1.000
_cell.length_b   1.000
_cell.length_c   1.000
_cell.angle_alpha   90.00
_cell.angle_beta   90.00
_cell.angle_gamma   90.00
#
_symmetry.space_group_name_H-M   'P 1'
#
loop_
_entity.id
_entity.type
_entity.pdbx_description
1 polymer ?
#
loop_
_entity_poly.entity_id
_entity_poly.type
_entity_poly.pdbx_seq_one_letter_code
_entity_poly.pdbx_strand_id
1 'polypeptide(L)' 'MASSAPQPLSGVVTGAPQLGTPAQQRRKASAPFDRDDADLILRSSDNIDFHVHRIILTLASPVFAGMFTTPQPPDTNSG' A
#
# COMPACT_ATOMS: atom_id res chain seq x y z
N MET A 1 -0.39 -31.85 43.53
CA MET A 1 0.79 -31.96 42.66
C MET A 1 0.66 -30.91 41.58
N ALA A 2 1.41 -29.81 41.71
CA ALA A 2 1.45 -28.74 40.72
C ALA A 2 2.46 -29.12 39.64
N SER A 3 2.04 -29.13 38.37
CA SER A 3 2.96 -29.19 37.23
C SER A 3 2.70 -27.96 36.37
N SER A 4 3.58 -26.98 36.54
CA SER A 4 3.65 -25.76 35.74
C SER A 4 4.66 -26.00 34.63
N ALA A 5 4.26 -25.80 33.37
CA ALA A 5 5.11 -25.82 32.20
C ALA A 5 4.76 -24.59 31.31
N PRO A 6 5.71 -24.08 30.51
CA PRO A 6 6.00 -22.65 30.40
C PRO A 6 5.10 -21.91 29.42
N GLN A 7 4.86 -20.62 29.67
CA GLN A 7 4.22 -19.73 28.72
C GLN A 7 5.20 -19.27 27.62
N PRO A 8 4.81 -19.26 26.33
CA PRO A 8 5.59 -18.59 25.31
C PRO A 8 5.41 -17.07 25.44
N LEU A 9 6.52 -16.36 25.70
CA LEU A 9 6.61 -14.91 25.59
C LEU A 9 6.79 -14.50 24.11
N SER A 10 6.09 -13.43 23.75
CA SER A 10 6.29 -12.55 22.60
C SER A 10 5.80 -13.01 21.22
N GLY A 11 4.71 -12.37 20.81
CA GLY A 11 4.28 -12.28 19.43
C GLY A 11 2.85 -11.76 19.35
N VAL A 12 2.65 -10.46 19.58
CA VAL A 12 1.35 -9.83 19.30
C VAL A 12 1.08 -9.99 17.81
N VAL A 13 0.21 -10.93 17.45
CA VAL A 13 -0.43 -10.96 16.13
C VAL A 13 -1.92 -10.82 16.37
N THR A 14 -2.33 -9.58 16.63
CA THR A 14 -3.74 -9.21 16.52
C THR A 14 -4.08 -9.18 15.03
N GLY A 15 -4.36 -10.36 14.49
CA GLY A 15 -4.93 -10.54 13.16
C GLY A 15 -6.05 -11.55 13.29
N ALA A 16 -7.30 -11.08 13.42
CA ALA A 16 -8.47 -11.95 13.34
C ALA A 16 -8.45 -12.72 12.00
N PRO A 17 -8.85 -14.00 11.97
CA PRO A 17 -8.96 -14.76 10.74
C PRO A 17 -10.14 -14.21 9.94
N GLN A 18 -9.86 -13.35 8.96
CA GLN A 18 -10.87 -12.85 8.04
C GLN A 18 -11.23 -13.99 7.07
N LEU A 19 -12.24 -14.77 7.42
CA LEU A 19 -12.84 -15.79 6.57
C LEU A 19 -13.72 -15.08 5.53
N GLY A 20 -13.11 -14.54 4.49
CA GLY A 20 -13.77 -13.90 3.37
C GLY A 20 -12.93 -14.08 2.12
N THR A 21 -13.56 -14.39 1.00
CA THR A 21 -12.97 -14.60 -0.33
C THR A 21 -11.76 -13.71 -0.64
N PRO A 22 -10.63 -14.22 -1.21
CA PRO A 22 -9.46 -13.41 -1.56
C PRO A 22 -9.69 -12.61 -2.85
N ALA A 23 -10.69 -11.74 -2.86
CA ALA A 23 -10.74 -10.63 -3.80
C ALA A 23 -9.74 -9.58 -3.27
N GLN A 24 -8.46 -9.79 -3.59
CA GLN A 24 -7.28 -8.95 -3.37
C GLN A 24 -7.54 -7.63 -2.63
N GLN A 25 -7.64 -7.68 -1.29
CA GLN A 25 -7.84 -6.49 -0.49
C GLN A 25 -6.58 -5.62 -0.60
N ARG A 26 -6.68 -4.47 -1.27
CA ARG A 26 -5.57 -3.49 -1.30
C ARG A 26 -5.29 -3.03 0.11
N ARG A 27 -4.02 -3.03 0.50
CA ARG A 27 -3.57 -2.60 1.82
C ARG A 27 -2.80 -1.29 1.68
N LYS A 28 -3.11 -0.30 2.51
CA LYS A 28 -2.29 0.93 2.60
C LYS A 28 -0.95 0.58 3.27
N ALA A 29 0.16 1.07 2.73
CA ALA A 29 1.44 1.02 3.44
C ALA A 29 1.34 1.80 4.75
N SER A 30 2.21 1.51 5.73
CA SER A 30 2.34 2.28 6.97
C SER A 30 3.14 3.57 6.76
N ALA A 31 3.22 4.41 7.80
CA ALA A 31 4.09 5.58 7.81
C ALA A 31 5.52 5.27 7.31
N PRO A 32 6.12 6.15 6.50
CA PRO A 32 5.63 7.49 6.11
C PRO A 32 4.70 7.52 4.86
N PHE A 33 4.24 6.36 4.36
CA PHE A 33 3.50 6.22 3.10
C PHE A 33 2.00 6.02 3.27
N ASP A 34 1.46 6.46 4.40
CA ASP A 34 0.05 6.37 4.81
C ASP A 34 -0.64 7.74 4.88
N ARG A 35 -0.08 8.75 4.22
CA ARG A 35 -0.60 10.12 4.32
C ARG A 35 -1.89 10.32 3.52
N ASP A 36 -2.79 11.14 4.05
CA ASP A 36 -4.08 11.45 3.43
C ASP A 36 -4.01 12.63 2.45
N ASP A 37 -2.94 13.42 2.49
CA ASP A 37 -2.67 14.54 1.58
C ASP A 37 -1.95 14.14 0.29
N ALA A 38 -1.64 12.85 0.13
CA ALA A 38 -0.96 12.32 -1.04
C ALA A 38 -1.79 12.48 -2.33
N ASP A 39 -1.13 12.84 -3.42
CA ASP A 39 -1.72 13.07 -4.74
C ASP A 39 -1.38 11.95 -5.76
N LEU A 40 -0.66 10.91 -5.31
CA LEU A 40 -0.32 9.73 -6.12
C LEU A 40 -0.28 8.46 -5.27
N ILE A 41 -0.77 7.36 -5.84
CA ILE A 41 -0.64 6.02 -5.26
C ILE A 41 0.25 5.17 -6.16
N LEU A 42 1.37 4.69 -5.62
CA LEU A 42 2.15 3.64 -6.24
C LEU A 42 1.68 2.30 -5.68
N ARG A 43 1.18 1.40 -6.53
CA ARG A 43 0.76 0.06 -6.13
C ARG A 43 1.84 -0.96 -6.48
N SER A 44 2.27 -1.73 -5.49
CA SER A 44 3.13 -2.89 -5.69
C SER A 44 2.33 -4.11 -6.17
N SER A 45 3.02 -5.10 -6.74
CA SER A 45 2.40 -6.33 -7.25
C SER A 45 1.69 -7.17 -6.17
N ASP A 46 2.08 -7.02 -4.91
CA ASP A 46 1.45 -7.67 -3.74
C ASP A 46 0.30 -6.83 -3.15
N ASN A 47 -0.23 -5.88 -3.93
CA ASN A 47 -1.42 -5.09 -3.62
C ASN A 47 -1.24 -4.14 -2.42
N ILE A 48 -0.02 -3.64 -2.21
CA ILE A 48 0.26 -2.58 -1.23
C ILE A 48 0.26 -1.23 -1.93
N ASP A 49 -0.54 -0.31 -1.41
CA ASP A 49 -0.70 1.05 -1.89
C ASP A 49 0.19 2.00 -1.07
N PHE A 50 1.19 2.59 -1.73
CA PHE A 50 2.07 3.61 -1.17
C PHE A 50 1.55 4.99 -1.57
N HIS A 51 1.07 5.75 -0.58
CA HIS A 51 0.58 7.10 -0.78
C HIS A 51 1.77 8.07 -0.78
N VAL A 52 2.04 8.68 -1.93
CA VAL A 52 3.22 9.53 -2.17
C VAL A 52 2.82 10.85 -2.84
N HIS A 53 3.76 11.80 -2.85
CA HIS A 53 3.56 13.09 -3.49
C HIS A 53 4.29 13.15 -4.84
N ARG A 54 3.58 13.51 -5.91
CA ARG A 54 4.12 13.62 -7.28
C ARG A 54 5.34 14.52 -7.32
N ILE A 55 5.30 15.65 -6.60
CA ILE A 55 6.42 16.62 -6.57
C ILE A 55 7.72 15.98 -6.09
N ILE A 56 7.67 15.08 -5.09
CA ILE A 56 8.87 14.38 -4.60
C ILE A 56 9.43 13.46 -5.68
N LEU A 57 8.56 12.71 -6.37
CA LEU A 57 8.98 11.82 -7.47
C LEU A 57 9.53 12.59 -8.68
N THR A 58 8.90 13.71 -9.04
CA THR A 58 9.37 14.60 -10.11
C THR A 58 10.77 15.15 -9.81
N LEU A 59 11.00 15.59 -8.57
CA LEU A 59 12.32 16.08 -8.15
C LEU A 59 13.37 14.96 -8.08
N ALA A 60 12.96 13.76 -7.69
CA ALA A 60 13.87 12.62 -7.51
C ALA A 60 14.19 11.89 -8.83
N SER A 61 13.35 11.99 -9.87
CA SER A 61 13.50 11.20 -11.09
C SER A 61 13.00 11.94 -12.35
N PRO A 62 13.87 12.16 -13.35
CA PRO A 62 13.48 12.69 -14.65
C PRO A 62 12.43 11.83 -15.38
N VAL A 63 12.41 10.52 -15.13
CA VAL A 63 11.42 9.60 -15.71
C VAL A 63 10.02 9.96 -15.21
N PHE A 64 9.85 10.12 -13.90
CA PHE A 64 8.57 10.53 -13.33
C PHE A 64 8.20 11.96 -13.73
N ALA A 65 9.19 12.86 -13.87
CA ALA A 65 8.95 14.20 -14.39
C ALA A 65 8.31 14.18 -15.79
N GLY A 66 8.89 13.42 -16.73
CA GLY A 66 8.34 13.31 -18.08
C GLY A 66 6.98 12.59 -18.14
N MET A 67 6.81 11.53 -17.35
CA MET A 67 5.57 10.77 -17.30
C MET A 67 4.36 11.64 -16.93
N PHE A 68 4.52 12.50 -15.92
CA PHE A 68 3.42 13.35 -15.43
C PHE A 68 3.07 14.53 -16.35
N THR A 69 3.94 14.87 -17.31
CA THR A 69 3.69 15.92 -18.31
C THR A 69 3.07 15.40 -19.60
N THR A 70 3.02 14.08 -19.78
CA THR A 70 2.55 13.48 -21.03
C THR A 70 1.01 13.48 -21.08
N PRO A 71 0.37 13.97 -22.15
CA PRO A 71 -1.09 13.88 -22.31
C PRO A 71 -1.51 12.40 -22.30
N GLN A 72 -2.46 12.04 -21.42
CA GLN A 72 -3.04 10.70 -21.52
C GLN A 72 -3.95 10.63 -22.76
N PRO A 73 -3.89 9.54 -23.53
CA PRO A 73 -4.84 9.31 -24.61
C PRO A 73 -6.27 9.30 -24.04
N PRO A 74 -7.27 9.76 -24.80
CA PRO A 74 -8.65 9.80 -24.33
C PRO A 74 -9.12 8.40 -23.93
N ASP A 75 -9.90 8.33 -22.84
CA ASP A 75 -10.46 7.08 -22.35
C ASP A 75 -11.46 6.52 -23.37
N THR A 76 -11.04 5.52 -24.15
CA THR A 76 -11.87 4.86 -25.18
C THR A 76 -13.06 4.06 -24.59
N ASN A 77 -13.28 4.03 -23.27
CA ASN A 77 -14.34 3.26 -22.63
C ASN A 77 -15.69 3.99 -22.52
N SER A 78 -16.07 4.78 -23.54
CA SER A 78 -17.43 5.31 -23.67
C SER A 78 -18.24 4.40 -24.59
N GLY A 79 -18.94 3.42 -24.03
CA GLY A 79 -19.83 2.50 -24.74
C GLY A 79 -21.00 2.09 -23.86
#